data_AF-A0A496V0T1-F1
#
_entry.id   AF-A0A496V0T1-F1
#
_cell.length_a   1.000
_cell.length_b   1.000
_cell.length_c   1.000
_cell.angle_alpha   90.00
_cell.angle_beta   90.00
_cell.angle_gamma   90.00
#
_symmetry.space_group_name_H-M   'P 1'
#
loop_
_entity.id
_entity.type
_entity.pdbx_description
1 polymer ?
#
loop_
_entity_poly.entity_id
_entity_poly.type
_entity_poly.pdbx_seq_one_letter_code
_entity_poly.pdbx_strand_id
1 'polypeptide(L)'
;MLKRLTVENYKSIHNATIKLSRINIFIGENGCGKTNILEALAMASASKALELNVEGLSNRGIRVAKPNLTFSSFTRTKPKNKIIINLELQGDQDAKLEIPSILYCDNNDDIYSKWKDESRLFLINETELHDNNDKRTESWVVHEVNQLTKYLIFSLNTKALRGISSESKKMPLGINGESLDILLSQLTESEWKQLQKYNYLISWLEEAFLDEKDSLKFKGHKLGRSHSILYFKDKFMQNLNNLFSAENANDGVLHVWFYLALFISKKTPSFFAIDNIDTCLNPRICRTLLKELIQLAKANHKQVLITTHNPSVLDGLNLQDDEQKLFVVSRNDEGKTQTKHIRLKPKSDQRLKLSEMWMRGYLGGLPTNF
;
A
#
# COMPACT_ATOMS: atom_id res chain seq x y z
N MET A 1 12.46 1.00 10.62
CA MET A 1 10.99 1.03 10.37
C MET A 1 10.44 2.44 10.59
N LEU A 2 9.46 2.88 9.79
CA LEU A 2 8.82 4.19 9.94
C LEU A 2 7.91 4.25 11.17
N LYS A 3 8.09 5.26 12.02
CA LYS A 3 7.31 5.46 13.26
C LYS A 3 6.44 6.68 13.23
N ARG A 4 6.81 7.73 12.49
CA ARG A 4 6.00 8.95 12.37
C ARG A 4 6.01 9.49 10.95
N LEU A 5 4.85 9.92 10.53
CA LEU A 5 4.62 10.72 9.33
C LEU A 5 4.03 12.06 9.75
N THR A 6 4.70 13.15 9.44
CA THR A 6 4.16 14.51 9.58
C THR A 6 4.02 15.11 8.19
N VAL A 7 2.86 15.69 7.89
CA VAL A 7 2.52 16.25 6.58
C VAL A 7 1.88 17.61 6.77
N GLU A 8 2.36 18.60 6.04
CA GLU A 8 1.76 19.92 5.97
C GLU A 8 1.54 20.34 4.51
N ASN A 9 0.40 21.00 4.28
CA ASN A 9 0.03 21.61 3.00
C ASN A 9 -0.07 20.63 1.81
N TYR A 10 -0.47 19.37 2.05
CA TYR A 10 -0.62 18.36 1.00
C TYR A 10 -2.09 18.07 0.70
N LYS A 11 -2.57 18.50 -0.47
CA LYS A 11 -3.95 18.38 -0.95
C LYS A 11 -4.91 18.80 0.16
N SER A 12 -5.49 17.81 0.79
CA SER A 12 -6.55 17.97 1.76
C SER A 12 -6.07 17.93 3.22
N ILE A 13 -4.79 17.63 3.41
CA ILE A 13 -4.06 17.58 4.68
C ILE A 13 -3.39 18.94 4.89
N HIS A 14 -4.03 19.79 5.69
CA HIS A 14 -3.44 21.07 6.09
C HIS A 14 -2.23 20.87 7.03
N ASN A 15 -2.43 20.07 8.09
CA ASN A 15 -1.38 19.60 8.99
C ASN A 15 -1.86 18.28 9.62
N ALA A 16 -1.06 17.22 9.55
CA ALA A 16 -1.32 15.97 10.25
C ALA A 16 -0.02 15.35 10.75
N THR A 17 -0.08 14.72 11.93
CA THR A 17 1.00 13.87 12.47
C THR A 17 0.44 12.51 12.84
N ILE A 18 0.96 11.45 12.23
CA ILE A 18 0.46 10.09 12.34
C ILE A 18 1.57 9.21 12.89
N LYS A 19 1.34 8.55 14.03
CA LYS A 19 2.27 7.60 14.62
C LYS A 19 2.00 6.20 14.10
N LEU A 20 2.84 5.70 13.21
CA LEU A 20 2.66 4.42 12.52
C LEU A 20 3.17 3.23 13.34
N SER A 21 2.77 2.03 12.95
CA SER A 21 3.26 0.72 13.42
C SER A 21 3.48 -0.19 12.20
N ARG A 22 3.59 -1.51 12.40
CA ARG A 22 3.73 -2.47 11.30
C ARG A 22 2.51 -2.47 10.38
N ILE A 23 1.31 -2.53 10.95
CA ILE A 23 0.03 -2.56 10.25
C ILE A 23 -0.76 -1.31 10.60
N ASN A 24 -1.14 -0.51 9.60
CA ASN A 24 -1.85 0.73 9.79
C ASN A 24 -3.09 0.74 8.91
N ILE A 25 -4.29 0.63 9.49
CA ILE A 25 -5.54 0.65 8.74
C ILE A 25 -6.20 2.02 8.86
N PHE A 26 -6.57 2.59 7.73
CA PHE A 26 -7.28 3.86 7.62
C PHE A 26 -8.71 3.61 7.14
N ILE A 27 -9.68 4.03 7.95
CA ILE A 27 -11.11 3.97 7.66
C ILE A 27 -11.70 5.38 7.66
N GLY A 28 -12.83 5.56 6.98
CA GLY A 28 -13.50 6.86 6.92
C GLY A 28 -14.28 7.07 5.64
N GLU A 29 -14.99 8.19 5.56
CA GLU A 29 -15.83 8.56 4.42
C GLU A 29 -15.05 8.71 3.10
N ASN A 30 -15.78 8.68 1.99
CA ASN A 30 -15.21 8.98 0.68
C ASN A 30 -14.72 10.44 0.64
N GLY A 31 -13.52 10.66 0.09
CA GLY A 31 -12.96 12.02 -0.02
C GLY A 31 -12.42 12.63 1.29
N CYS A 32 -12.37 11.90 2.41
CA CYS A 32 -11.87 12.43 3.69
C CYS A 32 -10.33 12.60 3.74
N GLY A 33 -9.59 12.03 2.79
CA GLY A 33 -8.13 12.16 2.67
C GLY A 33 -7.32 10.91 3.00
N LYS A 34 -7.93 9.72 3.08
CA LYS A 34 -7.21 8.44 3.29
C LYS A 34 -6.09 8.23 2.27
N THR A 35 -6.43 8.29 0.97
CA THR A 35 -5.43 8.14 -0.12
C THR A 35 -4.39 9.26 -0.08
N ASN A 36 -4.77 10.49 0.30
CA ASN A 36 -3.81 11.61 0.42
C ASN A 36 -2.72 11.33 1.47
N ILE A 37 -3.03 10.56 2.54
CA ILE A 37 -2.02 10.13 3.53
C ILE A 37 -1.02 9.18 2.88
N LEU A 38 -1.51 8.22 2.08
CA LEU A 38 -0.66 7.28 1.36
C LEU A 38 0.23 8.00 0.34
N GLU A 39 -0.34 8.95 -0.41
CA GLU A 39 0.34 9.70 -1.46
C GLU A 39 1.35 10.72 -0.92
N ALA A 40 1.11 11.35 0.24
CA ALA A 40 2.10 12.21 0.88
C ALA A 40 3.41 11.44 1.15
N LEU A 41 3.29 10.21 1.65
CA LEU A 41 4.44 9.34 1.85
C LEU A 41 5.11 8.93 0.53
N ALA A 42 4.32 8.66 -0.52
CA ALA A 42 4.85 8.41 -1.85
C ALA A 42 5.60 9.62 -2.44
N MET A 43 5.16 10.85 -2.16
CA MET A 43 5.88 12.07 -2.57
C MET A 43 7.24 12.18 -1.90
N ALA A 44 7.31 11.91 -0.58
CA ALA A 44 8.59 11.86 0.13
C ALA A 44 9.49 10.76 -0.44
N SER A 45 8.94 9.56 -0.70
CA SER A 45 9.66 8.47 -1.35
C SER A 45 10.20 8.85 -2.74
N ALA A 46 9.39 9.49 -3.57
CA ALA A 46 9.77 9.96 -4.89
C ALA A 46 10.89 11.02 -4.82
N SER A 47 10.83 11.91 -3.83
CA SER A 47 11.94 12.84 -3.55
C SER A 47 13.25 12.08 -3.30
N LYS A 48 13.23 11.09 -2.40
CA LYS A 48 14.46 10.35 -2.05
C LYS A 48 14.97 9.48 -3.18
N ALA A 49 14.08 9.08 -4.10
CA ALA A 49 14.45 8.37 -5.31
C ALA A 49 14.87 9.28 -6.47
N LEU A 50 14.81 10.61 -6.31
CA LEU A 50 15.02 11.59 -7.39
C LEU A 50 14.05 11.43 -8.58
N GLU A 51 12.84 10.94 -8.29
CA GLU A 51 11.78 10.61 -9.26
C GLU A 51 10.58 11.59 -9.17
N LEU A 52 10.85 12.88 -8.92
CA LEU A 52 9.83 13.94 -8.72
C LEU A 52 9.20 14.49 -10.02
N ASN A 53 9.23 13.70 -11.09
CA ASN A 53 8.58 14.00 -12.36
C ASN A 53 7.25 13.23 -12.49
N VAL A 54 6.39 13.59 -13.45
CA VAL A 54 5.05 13.00 -13.63
C VAL A 54 5.09 11.46 -13.72
N GLU A 55 6.02 10.90 -14.47
CA GLU A 55 6.16 9.44 -14.63
C GLU A 55 6.58 8.75 -13.33
N GLY A 56 7.54 9.33 -12.61
CA GLY A 56 8.02 8.84 -11.32
C GLY A 56 6.94 8.86 -10.24
N LEU A 57 6.14 9.92 -10.19
CA LEU A 57 5.01 10.04 -9.27
C LEU A 57 3.90 9.03 -9.62
N SER A 58 3.51 8.95 -10.90
CA SER A 58 2.46 8.05 -11.37
C SER A 58 2.83 6.57 -11.12
N ASN A 59 4.08 6.18 -11.41
CA ASN A 59 4.58 4.83 -11.16
C ASN A 59 4.68 4.45 -9.67
N ARG A 60 4.43 5.39 -8.74
CA ARG A 60 4.33 5.14 -7.29
C ARG A 60 2.89 5.11 -6.78
N GLY A 61 1.91 5.30 -7.67
CA GLY A 61 0.49 5.33 -7.36
C GLY A 61 -0.01 6.70 -6.91
N ILE A 62 0.75 7.77 -7.18
CA ILE A 62 0.27 9.14 -6.93
C ILE A 62 -0.62 9.58 -8.09
N ARG A 63 -1.81 10.05 -7.77
CA ARG A 63 -2.70 10.73 -8.72
C ARG A 63 -2.15 12.13 -8.98
N VAL A 64 -1.42 12.27 -10.08
CA VAL A 64 -0.78 13.53 -10.48
C VAL A 64 -1.83 14.56 -10.86
N ALA A 65 -1.71 15.74 -10.28
CA ALA A 65 -2.50 16.92 -10.60
C ALA A 65 -1.56 18.12 -10.73
N LYS A 66 -2.10 19.25 -11.21
CA LYS A 66 -1.36 20.52 -11.20
C LYS A 66 -0.87 20.85 -9.77
N PRO A 67 0.31 21.47 -9.60
CA PRO A 67 0.81 21.79 -8.26
C PRO A 67 -0.17 22.62 -7.41
N ASN A 68 -0.90 23.58 -8.01
CA ASN A 68 -1.95 24.35 -7.33
C ASN A 68 -3.10 23.51 -6.75
N LEU A 69 -3.38 22.33 -7.30
CA LEU A 69 -4.34 21.35 -6.76
C LEU A 69 -3.71 20.37 -5.77
N THR A 70 -2.38 20.30 -5.75
CA THR A 70 -1.61 19.44 -4.84
C THR A 70 -1.24 20.16 -3.56
N PHE A 71 -1.11 21.49 -3.56
CA PHE A 71 -1.05 22.28 -2.32
C PHE A 71 -2.41 22.31 -1.63
N SER A 72 -2.43 22.51 -0.30
CA SER A 72 -3.68 22.80 0.38
C SER A 72 -4.21 24.18 0.01
N SER A 73 -5.39 24.20 -0.58
CA SER A 73 -6.08 25.41 -1.05
C SER A 73 -7.46 25.53 -0.42
N PHE A 74 -7.50 25.86 0.89
CA PHE A 74 -8.76 26.13 1.60
C PHE A 74 -9.11 27.62 1.50
N THR A 75 -10.39 27.93 1.33
CA THR A 75 -10.90 29.30 1.06
C THR A 75 -10.47 30.35 2.09
N ARG A 76 -10.19 29.96 3.34
CA ARG A 76 -9.82 30.84 4.45
C ARG A 76 -8.34 30.79 4.82
N THR A 77 -7.49 30.13 4.03
CA THR A 77 -6.05 30.01 4.30
C THR A 77 -5.24 30.67 3.20
N LYS A 78 -4.19 31.41 3.56
CA LYS A 78 -3.22 31.90 2.56
C LYS A 78 -2.56 30.70 1.87
N PRO A 79 -2.55 30.65 0.53
CA PRO A 79 -1.92 29.55 -0.19
C PRO A 79 -0.42 29.52 0.14
N LYS A 80 0.09 28.33 0.46
CA LYS A 80 1.51 28.07 0.60
C LYS A 80 1.96 27.28 -0.62
N ASN A 81 3.12 27.63 -1.16
CA ASN A 81 3.69 26.97 -2.35
C ASN A 81 4.75 25.92 -1.99
N LYS A 82 4.72 25.42 -0.75
CA LYS A 82 5.64 24.40 -0.25
C LYS A 82 4.87 23.34 0.52
N ILE A 83 5.12 22.08 0.22
CA ILE A 83 4.63 20.92 0.96
C ILE A 83 5.76 20.50 1.91
N ILE A 84 5.45 20.26 3.18
CA ILE A 84 6.43 19.80 4.15
C ILE A 84 6.04 18.39 4.57
N ILE A 85 6.96 17.44 4.42
CA ILE A 85 6.77 16.05 4.83
C ILE A 85 7.96 15.66 5.68
N ASN A 86 7.74 15.25 6.92
CA ASN A 86 8.80 14.73 7.77
C ASN A 86 8.52 13.28 8.15
N LEU A 87 9.54 12.44 8.02
CA LEU A 87 9.47 11.02 8.33
C LEU A 87 10.42 10.72 9.50
N GLU A 88 9.90 10.15 10.58
CA GLU A 88 10.71 9.68 11.71
C GLU A 88 10.85 8.16 11.61
N LEU A 89 12.06 7.69 11.31
CA LEU A 89 12.43 6.28 11.36
C LEU A 89 13.06 5.97 12.72
N GLN A 90 12.79 4.77 13.21
CA GLN A 90 13.45 4.23 14.40
C GLN A 90 14.17 2.94 14.03
N GLY A 91 15.46 2.90 14.38
CA GLY A 91 16.35 1.76 14.21
C GLY A 91 16.50 0.95 15.49
N ASP A 92 17.45 0.02 15.47
CA ASP A 92 17.83 -0.73 16.67
C ASP A 92 18.45 0.21 17.72
N GLN A 93 18.29 -0.13 19.00
CA GLN A 93 18.79 0.67 20.14
C GLN A 93 18.24 2.10 20.25
N ASP A 94 17.00 2.32 19.81
CA ASP A 94 16.32 3.63 19.87
C ASP A 94 16.98 4.75 19.03
N ALA A 95 17.85 4.38 18.08
CA ALA A 95 18.35 5.32 17.08
C ALA A 95 17.19 5.94 16.29
N LYS A 96 17.18 7.26 16.16
CA LYS A 96 16.15 8.01 15.43
C LYS A 96 16.77 8.73 14.25
N LEU A 97 16.09 8.64 13.12
CA LEU A 97 16.43 9.37 11.90
C LEU A 97 15.22 10.16 11.43
N GLU A 98 15.40 11.46 11.28
CA GLU A 98 14.42 12.33 10.64
C GLU A 98 14.79 12.56 9.18
N ILE A 99 13.81 12.37 8.29
CA ILE A 99 13.96 12.59 6.86
C ILE A 99 12.93 13.64 6.43
N PRO A 100 13.33 14.93 6.39
CA PRO A 100 12.47 16.00 5.90
C PRO A 100 12.41 16.01 4.37
N SER A 101 11.31 16.52 3.83
CA SER A 101 11.08 16.85 2.43
C SER A 101 10.33 18.17 2.36
N ILE A 102 10.90 19.16 1.67
CA ILE A 102 10.31 20.49 1.46
C ILE A 102 10.08 20.64 -0.05
N LEU A 103 8.89 20.27 -0.50
CA LEU A 103 8.59 20.11 -1.92
C LEU A 103 7.94 21.37 -2.51
N TYR A 104 8.43 21.82 -3.65
CA TYR A 104 7.92 22.99 -4.36
C TYR A 104 8.04 22.81 -5.88
N CYS A 105 7.38 23.70 -6.63
CA CYS A 105 7.45 23.78 -8.09
C CYS A 105 7.75 25.22 -8.52
N ASP A 106 8.39 25.39 -9.68
CA ASP A 106 8.64 26.73 -10.25
C ASP A 106 7.38 27.31 -10.91
N ASN A 107 6.54 26.44 -11.49
CA ASN A 107 5.28 26.83 -12.15
C ASN A 107 4.13 25.99 -11.60
N ASN A 108 3.24 26.61 -10.83
CA ASN A 108 2.18 25.88 -10.13
C ASN A 108 0.94 25.58 -11.00
N ASP A 109 0.86 26.15 -12.20
CA ASP A 109 -0.28 25.99 -13.12
C ASP A 109 -0.04 24.98 -14.25
N ASP A 110 1.20 24.50 -14.36
CA ASP A 110 1.61 23.47 -15.30
C ASP A 110 1.63 22.08 -14.63
N ILE A 111 0.87 21.14 -15.19
CA ILE A 111 0.79 19.75 -14.71
C ILE A 111 2.11 18.99 -14.91
N TYR A 112 2.94 19.42 -15.86
CA TYR A 112 4.24 18.80 -16.14
C TYR A 112 5.39 19.45 -15.36
N SER A 113 5.10 20.45 -14.52
CA SER A 113 6.11 21.07 -13.66
C SER A 113 6.74 20.01 -12.77
N LYS A 114 8.07 19.94 -12.79
CA LYS A 114 8.82 19.01 -11.94
C LYS A 114 8.79 19.53 -10.51
N TRP A 115 8.52 18.63 -9.56
CA TRP A 115 8.69 18.94 -8.16
C TRP A 115 10.19 18.95 -7.83
N LYS A 116 10.57 19.83 -6.90
CA LYS A 116 11.91 19.94 -6.34
C LYS A 116 11.83 19.78 -4.83
N ASP A 117 12.88 19.25 -4.23
CA ASP A 117 13.01 19.17 -2.78
C ASP A 117 14.11 20.14 -2.32
N GLU A 118 13.73 21.13 -1.51
CA GLU A 118 14.62 22.11 -0.89
C GLU A 118 15.32 21.57 0.36
N SER A 119 14.85 20.44 0.89
CA SER A 119 15.52 19.82 2.02
C SER A 119 16.92 19.37 1.57
N ARG A 120 17.94 19.75 2.36
CA ARG A 120 19.26 19.15 2.22
C ARG A 120 19.12 17.67 2.56
N LEU A 121 19.02 16.82 1.55
CA LEU A 121 19.53 15.48 1.73
C LEU A 121 20.96 15.52 1.29
N PHE A 122 21.83 15.26 2.25
CA PHE A 122 23.06 14.53 2.00
C PHE A 122 22.65 13.27 1.21
N LEU A 123 22.61 13.37 -0.10
CA LEU A 123 22.93 12.22 -0.92
C LEU A 123 24.28 11.78 -0.39
N ILE A 124 24.32 10.60 0.21
CA ILE A 124 25.55 9.97 0.65
C ILE A 124 26.36 9.75 -0.63
N ASN A 125 27.14 10.76 -1.02
CA ASN A 125 28.39 10.50 -1.68
C ASN A 125 29.21 9.75 -0.63
N GLU A 126 29.70 8.57 -0.99
CA GLU A 126 30.56 7.74 -0.13
C GLU A 126 31.80 8.49 0.41
N THR A 127 32.05 9.73 -0.04
CA THR A 127 33.24 10.52 0.25
C THR A 127 33.11 11.52 1.41
N GLU A 128 31.92 11.85 1.92
CA GLU A 128 31.75 12.93 2.94
C GLU A 128 31.27 12.47 4.34
N LEU A 129 31.27 11.17 4.62
CA LEU A 129 31.06 10.63 5.98
C LEU A 129 32.37 10.34 6.72
N HIS A 130 33.49 10.90 6.25
CA HIS A 130 34.77 10.84 6.96
C HIS A 130 34.86 11.91 8.05
N ASP A 131 33.95 11.89 9.03
CA ASP A 131 34.31 12.41 10.34
C ASP A 131 33.47 11.80 11.47
N ASN A 132 34.10 10.84 12.14
CA ASN A 132 33.82 10.31 13.47
C ASN A 132 32.42 9.69 13.77
N ASN A 133 32.48 8.34 13.84
CA ASN A 133 31.77 7.41 14.72
C ASN A 133 30.69 6.48 14.09
N ASP A 134 31.13 5.23 13.95
CA ASP A 134 30.38 3.98 13.81
C ASP A 134 29.80 3.65 12.43
N LYS A 135 30.59 2.92 11.63
CA LYS A 135 30.23 2.33 10.32
C LYS A 135 28.89 1.57 10.33
N ARG A 136 28.45 1.07 11.49
CA ARG A 136 27.15 0.38 11.64
C ARG A 136 25.96 1.33 11.51
N THR A 137 26.07 2.54 12.05
CA THR A 137 25.02 3.57 12.00
C THR A 137 24.81 4.07 10.57
N GLU A 138 25.90 4.32 9.83
CA GLU A 138 25.86 4.70 8.41
C GLU A 138 25.17 3.63 7.55
N SER A 139 25.51 2.35 7.76
CA SER A 139 24.92 1.23 7.02
C SER A 139 23.42 1.10 7.26
N TRP A 140 22.95 1.29 8.51
CA TRP A 140 21.53 1.24 8.84
C TRP A 140 20.74 2.41 8.21
N VAL A 141 21.27 3.63 8.27
CA VAL A 141 20.63 4.82 7.66
C VAL A 141 20.48 4.63 6.15
N VAL A 142 21.56 4.23 5.47
CA VAL A 142 21.55 3.93 4.02
C VAL A 142 20.50 2.87 3.71
N HIS A 143 20.43 1.81 4.52
CA HIS A 143 19.47 0.74 4.34
C HIS A 143 18.02 1.24 4.43
N GLU A 144 17.64 1.97 5.50
CA GLU A 144 16.27 2.44 5.69
C GLU A 144 15.85 3.47 4.63
N VAL A 145 16.74 4.39 4.24
CA VAL A 145 16.48 5.34 3.14
C VAL A 145 16.25 4.57 1.83
N ASN A 146 17.07 3.54 1.54
CA ASN A 146 16.89 2.70 0.36
C ASN A 146 15.60 1.87 0.37
N GLN A 147 15.07 1.51 1.54
CA GLN A 147 13.74 0.91 1.62
C GLN A 147 12.65 1.94 1.35
N LEU A 148 12.80 3.16 1.89
CA LEU A 148 11.86 4.25 1.68
C LEU A 148 11.76 4.64 0.20
N THR A 149 12.86 4.67 -0.55
CA THR A 149 12.84 4.96 -2.01
C THR A 149 12.04 3.92 -2.81
N LYS A 150 11.74 2.76 -2.24
CA LYS A 150 10.96 1.69 -2.89
C LYS A 150 9.48 1.68 -2.51
N TYR A 151 9.02 2.63 -1.71
CA TYR A 151 7.62 2.71 -1.31
C TYR A 151 6.70 2.92 -2.53
N LEU A 152 5.66 2.08 -2.62
CA LEU A 152 4.65 2.06 -3.67
C LEU A 152 3.25 1.99 -3.04
N ILE A 153 2.27 2.56 -3.72
CA ILE A 153 0.84 2.42 -3.40
C ILE A 153 0.22 1.45 -4.40
N PHE A 154 -0.23 0.30 -3.91
CA PHE A 154 -0.92 -0.70 -4.71
C PHE A 154 -2.43 -0.42 -4.73
N SER A 155 -3.02 -0.30 -5.91
CA SER A 155 -4.45 -0.09 -6.13
C SER A 155 -4.91 -0.99 -7.27
N LEU A 156 -5.42 -2.17 -6.95
CA LEU A 156 -5.62 -3.22 -7.94
C LEU A 156 -6.70 -2.89 -8.96
N ASN A 157 -6.42 -3.27 -10.21
CA ASN A 157 -7.32 -3.21 -11.34
C ASN A 157 -7.46 -4.60 -11.96
N THR A 158 -8.69 -5.08 -12.12
CA THR A 158 -8.97 -6.39 -12.72
C THR A 158 -8.29 -6.60 -14.07
N LYS A 159 -8.31 -5.62 -14.98
CA LYS A 159 -7.68 -5.77 -16.30
C LYS A 159 -6.17 -5.94 -16.21
N ALA A 160 -5.53 -5.25 -15.26
CA ALA A 160 -4.10 -5.36 -15.01
C ALA A 160 -3.74 -6.73 -14.40
N LEU A 161 -4.49 -7.18 -13.38
CA LEU A 161 -4.33 -8.51 -12.78
C LEU A 161 -4.52 -9.66 -13.78
N ARG A 162 -5.43 -9.47 -14.74
CA ARG A 162 -5.65 -10.42 -15.83
C ARG A 162 -4.55 -10.36 -16.89
N GLY A 163 -3.59 -9.45 -16.81
CA GLY A 163 -2.53 -9.26 -17.81
C GLY A 163 -3.03 -8.72 -19.16
N ILE A 164 -4.16 -8.01 -19.17
CA ILE A 164 -4.79 -7.43 -20.38
C ILE A 164 -4.33 -5.98 -20.60
N SER A 165 -4.12 -5.23 -19.51
CA SER A 165 -3.64 -3.84 -19.55
C SER A 165 -2.37 -3.71 -18.73
N SER A 166 -1.48 -2.82 -19.15
CA SER A 166 -0.30 -2.44 -18.38
C SER A 166 -0.21 -0.92 -18.32
N GLU A 167 -0.54 -0.36 -17.16
CA GLU A 167 -0.44 1.08 -16.90
C GLU A 167 0.82 1.41 -16.09
N SER A 168 1.18 0.53 -15.15
CA SER A 168 2.42 0.62 -14.38
C SER A 168 3.60 -0.02 -15.11
N LYS A 169 4.75 0.66 -15.09
CA LYS A 169 6.03 0.09 -15.58
C LYS A 169 6.87 -0.56 -14.47
N LYS A 170 6.35 -0.67 -13.24
CA LYS A 170 7.11 -1.24 -12.11
C LYS A 170 7.25 -2.76 -12.27
N MET A 171 8.44 -3.25 -11.95
CA MET A 171 8.78 -4.66 -11.97
C MET A 171 9.35 -5.09 -10.60
N PRO A 172 9.23 -6.37 -10.22
CA PRO A 172 8.54 -7.45 -10.94
C PRO A 172 7.00 -7.39 -10.84
N LEU A 173 6.46 -6.49 -10.01
CA LEU A 173 5.02 -6.38 -9.74
C LEU A 173 4.57 -4.93 -9.94
N GLY A 174 3.58 -4.74 -10.82
CA GLY A 174 2.99 -3.43 -11.08
C GLY A 174 2.05 -2.98 -9.97
N ILE A 175 1.87 -1.66 -9.84
CA ILE A 175 1.06 -1.08 -8.75
C ILE A 175 -0.45 -1.39 -8.88
N ASN A 176 -0.93 -1.78 -10.05
CA ASN A 176 -2.34 -2.11 -10.28
C ASN A 176 -2.59 -3.61 -10.40
N GLY A 177 -1.58 -4.46 -10.21
CA GLY A 177 -1.72 -5.91 -10.39
C GLY A 177 -0.98 -6.48 -11.59
N GLU A 178 -0.32 -5.64 -12.40
CA GLU A 178 0.40 -6.08 -13.57
C GLU A 178 1.52 -7.08 -13.20
N SER A 179 1.76 -8.03 -14.10
CA SER A 179 2.90 -8.95 -14.02
C SER A 179 2.94 -9.84 -12.76
N LEU A 180 1.78 -10.15 -12.18
CA LEU A 180 1.69 -11.08 -11.05
C LEU A 180 2.37 -12.43 -11.37
N ASP A 181 2.17 -12.97 -12.56
CA ASP A 181 2.81 -14.20 -13.04
C ASP A 181 4.34 -14.09 -13.12
N ILE A 182 4.89 -12.93 -13.46
CA ILE A 182 6.34 -12.68 -13.45
C ILE A 182 6.89 -12.69 -12.02
N LEU A 183 6.17 -12.11 -11.06
CA LEU A 183 6.56 -12.21 -9.65
C LEU A 183 6.51 -13.67 -9.19
N LEU A 184 5.46 -14.40 -9.57
CA LEU A 184 5.23 -15.78 -9.21
C LEU A 184 6.31 -16.72 -9.77
N SER A 185 6.75 -16.54 -11.02
CA SER A 185 7.85 -17.34 -11.62
C SER A 185 9.20 -17.09 -10.97
N GLN A 186 9.30 -15.98 -10.25
CA GLN A 186 10.51 -15.52 -9.58
C GLN A 186 10.60 -15.89 -8.10
N LEU A 187 9.57 -16.56 -7.56
CA LEU A 187 9.55 -17.05 -6.18
C LEU A 187 10.51 -18.23 -6.00
N THR A 188 11.13 -18.30 -4.82
CA THR A 188 11.84 -19.50 -4.38
C THR A 188 10.84 -20.64 -4.13
N GLU A 189 11.32 -21.88 -4.14
CA GLU A 189 10.48 -23.05 -3.82
C GLU A 189 9.82 -22.91 -2.43
N SER A 190 10.51 -22.30 -1.47
CA SER A 190 9.98 -22.04 -0.13
C SER A 190 8.83 -21.02 -0.12
N GLU A 191 8.97 -19.93 -0.88
CA GLU A 191 7.94 -18.90 -1.02
C GLU A 191 6.72 -19.46 -1.77
N TRP A 192 6.95 -20.26 -2.83
CA TRP A 192 5.89 -20.92 -3.59
C TRP A 192 5.08 -21.88 -2.72
N LYS A 193 5.76 -22.76 -1.97
CA LYS A 193 5.12 -23.68 -1.02
C LYS A 193 4.36 -22.92 0.07
N GLN A 194 4.88 -21.79 0.54
CA GLN A 194 4.17 -20.95 1.50
C GLN A 194 2.91 -20.34 0.89
N LEU A 195 2.97 -19.85 -0.36
CA LEU A 195 1.83 -19.29 -1.06
C LEU A 195 0.70 -20.32 -1.26
N GLN A 196 1.06 -21.54 -1.70
CA GLN A 196 0.09 -22.63 -1.92
C GLN A 196 -0.64 -23.06 -0.64
N LYS A 197 -0.04 -22.89 0.56
CA LYS A 197 -0.72 -23.15 1.83
C LYS A 197 -1.97 -22.31 2.01
N TYR A 198 -2.09 -21.17 1.33
CA TYR A 198 -3.23 -20.26 1.44
C TYR A 198 -4.33 -20.52 0.41
N ASN A 199 -4.24 -21.58 -0.41
CA ASN A 199 -5.29 -21.94 -1.37
C ASN A 199 -6.66 -22.13 -0.70
N TYR A 200 -6.71 -22.51 0.59
CA TYR A 200 -7.96 -22.65 1.36
C TYR A 200 -8.78 -21.36 1.49
N LEU A 201 -8.16 -20.18 1.29
CA LEU A 201 -8.88 -18.90 1.30
C LEU A 201 -9.89 -18.80 0.14
N ILE A 202 -9.68 -19.57 -0.93
CA ILE A 202 -10.55 -19.61 -2.10
C ILE A 202 -11.22 -20.98 -2.16
N SER A 203 -12.50 -21.02 -1.82
CA SER A 203 -13.22 -22.28 -1.58
C SER A 203 -13.19 -23.30 -2.72
N TRP A 204 -13.11 -22.86 -3.98
CA TRP A 204 -13.11 -23.71 -5.17
C TRP A 204 -11.72 -24.07 -5.68
N LEU A 205 -10.68 -23.37 -5.24
CA LEU A 205 -9.32 -23.52 -5.75
C LEU A 205 -8.71 -24.84 -5.27
N GLU A 206 -8.29 -25.68 -6.22
CA GLU A 206 -7.46 -26.86 -5.97
C GLU A 206 -5.98 -26.45 -5.95
N GLU A 207 -5.54 -25.86 -7.06
CA GLU A 207 -4.16 -25.57 -7.35
C GLU A 207 -4.06 -24.31 -8.22
N ALA A 208 -3.00 -23.53 -8.07
CA ALA A 208 -2.58 -22.60 -9.11
C ALA A 208 -1.13 -22.89 -9.50
N PHE A 209 -0.84 -22.65 -10.78
CA PHE A 209 0.44 -22.97 -11.40
C PHE A 209 0.70 -22.05 -12.60
N LEU A 210 1.95 -22.05 -13.09
CA LEU A 210 2.37 -21.29 -14.25
C LEU A 210 2.56 -22.23 -15.44
N ASP A 211 1.99 -21.87 -16.58
CA ASP A 211 2.17 -22.57 -17.86
C ASP A 211 3.32 -21.93 -18.65
N GLU A 212 4.56 -22.19 -18.21
CA GLU A 212 5.77 -21.58 -18.78
C GLU A 212 5.94 -21.78 -20.29
N LYS A 213 5.34 -22.84 -20.85
CA LYS A 213 5.43 -23.20 -22.27
C LYS A 213 4.22 -22.72 -23.08
N ASP A 214 3.29 -21.98 -22.47
CA ASP A 214 2.02 -21.55 -23.09
C ASP A 214 1.24 -22.73 -23.71
N SER A 215 1.41 -23.94 -23.19
CA SER A 215 0.84 -25.18 -23.73
C SER A 215 -0.69 -25.21 -23.66
N LEU A 216 -1.27 -24.64 -22.59
CA LEU A 216 -2.71 -24.51 -22.39
C LEU A 216 -3.30 -23.40 -23.26
N LYS A 217 -2.52 -22.35 -23.56
CA LYS A 217 -2.93 -21.32 -24.53
C LYS A 217 -3.20 -21.94 -25.89
N PHE A 218 -2.27 -22.76 -26.41
CA PHE A 218 -2.42 -23.41 -27.72
C PHE A 218 -3.54 -24.46 -27.76
N LYS A 219 -3.97 -24.97 -26.59
CA LYS A 219 -5.15 -25.82 -26.45
C LYS A 219 -6.48 -25.04 -26.35
N GLY A 220 -6.45 -23.71 -26.41
CA GLY A 220 -7.65 -22.87 -26.41
C GLY A 220 -8.16 -22.45 -25.02
N HIS A 221 -7.36 -22.59 -23.95
CA HIS A 221 -7.80 -22.20 -22.59
C HIS A 221 -7.86 -20.69 -22.33
N LYS A 222 -7.36 -19.84 -23.24
CA LYS A 222 -7.47 -18.37 -23.19
C LYS A 222 -7.57 -17.76 -24.60
N LEU A 223 -8.20 -16.59 -24.74
CA LEU A 223 -8.36 -15.89 -26.03
C LEU A 223 -7.06 -15.22 -26.50
N GLY A 224 -6.02 -15.20 -25.67
CA GLY A 224 -4.72 -14.62 -25.99
C GLY A 224 -4.67 -13.09 -25.86
N ARG A 225 -5.67 -12.49 -25.20
CA ARG A 225 -5.65 -11.07 -24.84
C ARG A 225 -4.77 -10.81 -23.64
N SER A 226 -4.65 -11.82 -22.77
CA SER A 226 -3.77 -11.81 -21.61
C SER A 226 -2.37 -12.29 -21.97
N HIS A 227 -1.37 -11.55 -21.50
CA HIS A 227 0.02 -11.99 -21.49
C HIS A 227 0.35 -12.92 -20.32
N SER A 228 -0.59 -13.14 -19.40
CA SER A 228 -0.35 -13.92 -18.19
C SER A 228 -0.25 -15.43 -18.48
N ILE A 229 0.73 -16.07 -17.85
CA ILE A 229 0.88 -17.54 -17.85
C ILE A 229 0.31 -18.21 -16.58
N LEU A 230 -0.41 -17.46 -15.74
CA LEU A 230 -1.01 -17.99 -14.51
C LEU A 230 -2.32 -18.73 -14.78
N TYR A 231 -2.45 -19.93 -14.22
CA TYR A 231 -3.63 -20.78 -14.31
C TYR A 231 -4.06 -21.29 -12.93
N PHE A 232 -5.36 -21.56 -12.81
CA PHE A 232 -6.03 -22.06 -11.63
C PHE A 232 -6.83 -23.32 -11.99
N LYS A 233 -6.79 -24.31 -11.12
CA LYS A 233 -7.53 -25.56 -11.22
C LYS A 233 -8.68 -25.57 -10.21
N ASP A 234 -9.89 -25.86 -10.69
CA ASP A 234 -11.09 -26.00 -9.87
C ASP A 234 -11.29 -27.46 -9.43
N LYS A 235 -11.54 -27.67 -8.13
CA LYS A 235 -11.69 -29.02 -7.54
C LYS A 235 -13.09 -29.62 -7.68
N PHE A 236 -14.10 -28.82 -8.02
CA PHE A 236 -15.50 -29.25 -8.16
C PHE A 236 -15.87 -29.57 -9.62
N MET A 237 -15.13 -29.02 -10.58
CA MET A 237 -15.34 -29.27 -11.99
C MET A 237 -14.71 -30.59 -12.46
N GLN A 238 -15.20 -31.11 -13.60
CA GLN A 238 -14.68 -32.32 -14.21
C GLN A 238 -13.22 -32.13 -14.65
N ASN A 239 -12.39 -33.16 -14.48
CA ASN A 239 -10.94 -33.11 -14.71
C ASN A 239 -10.49 -32.57 -16.09
N LEU A 240 -11.31 -32.69 -17.12
CA LEU A 240 -10.99 -32.20 -18.46
C LEU A 240 -11.36 -30.72 -18.69
N ASN A 241 -12.20 -30.15 -17.82
CA ASN A 241 -12.84 -28.84 -17.99
C ASN A 241 -12.79 -27.99 -16.71
N ASN A 242 -11.67 -28.03 -15.98
CA ASN A 242 -11.52 -27.36 -14.69
C ASN A 242 -10.38 -26.35 -14.61
N LEU A 243 -9.82 -25.94 -15.76
CA LEU A 243 -8.69 -25.02 -15.83
C LEU A 243 -9.11 -23.62 -16.28
N PHE A 244 -8.74 -22.63 -15.49
CA PHE A 244 -8.96 -21.20 -15.76
C PHE A 244 -7.63 -20.48 -15.83
N SER A 245 -7.37 -19.79 -16.93
CA SER A 245 -6.28 -18.80 -17.01
C SER A 245 -6.60 -17.58 -16.15
N ALA A 246 -5.62 -16.74 -15.85
CA ALA A 246 -5.86 -15.44 -15.23
C ALA A 246 -6.89 -14.60 -16.03
N GLU A 247 -6.93 -14.71 -17.36
CA GLU A 247 -7.85 -13.96 -18.23
C GLU A 247 -9.34 -14.23 -17.93
N ASN A 248 -9.68 -15.47 -17.58
CA ASN A 248 -11.06 -15.94 -17.35
C ASN A 248 -11.34 -16.36 -15.91
N ALA A 249 -10.37 -16.22 -15.00
CA ALA A 249 -10.56 -16.44 -13.58
C ALA A 249 -11.44 -15.36 -12.92
N ASN A 250 -11.99 -15.71 -11.76
CA ASN A 250 -12.70 -14.76 -10.89
C ASN A 250 -11.72 -13.73 -10.29
N ASP A 251 -12.14 -12.48 -10.20
CA ASP A 251 -11.29 -11.40 -9.69
C ASP A 251 -10.78 -11.66 -8.27
N GLY A 252 -11.61 -12.29 -7.42
CA GLY A 252 -11.26 -12.57 -6.03
C GLY A 252 -10.04 -13.48 -5.86
N VAL A 253 -9.84 -14.48 -6.73
CA VAL A 253 -8.62 -15.32 -6.65
C VAL A 253 -7.38 -14.53 -7.01
N LEU A 254 -7.46 -13.68 -8.04
CA LEU A 254 -6.34 -12.82 -8.47
C LEU A 254 -5.96 -11.81 -7.38
N HIS A 255 -6.94 -11.17 -6.75
CA HIS A 255 -6.71 -10.25 -5.64
C HIS A 255 -6.07 -10.95 -4.44
N VAL A 256 -6.60 -12.11 -4.01
CA VAL A 256 -6.04 -12.88 -2.89
C VAL A 256 -4.60 -13.30 -3.18
N TRP A 257 -4.34 -13.89 -4.35
CA TRP A 257 -3.00 -14.33 -4.74
C TRP A 257 -2.03 -13.17 -4.89
N PHE A 258 -2.47 -12.02 -5.42
CA PHE A 258 -1.66 -10.82 -5.48
C PHE A 258 -1.20 -10.38 -4.09
N TYR A 259 -2.13 -10.23 -3.13
CA TYR A 259 -1.77 -9.79 -1.78
C TYR A 259 -0.87 -10.79 -1.06
N LEU A 260 -1.13 -12.09 -1.20
CA LEU A 260 -0.26 -13.10 -0.60
C LEU A 260 1.15 -13.06 -1.20
N ALA A 261 1.28 -13.01 -2.52
CA ALA A 261 2.57 -12.89 -3.20
C ALA A 261 3.30 -11.59 -2.81
N LEU A 262 2.58 -10.48 -2.68
CA LEU A 262 3.10 -9.20 -2.24
C LEU A 262 3.76 -9.28 -0.85
N PHE A 263 3.13 -10.00 0.09
CA PHE A 263 3.62 -10.12 1.46
C PHE A 263 4.67 -11.23 1.64
N ILE A 264 4.62 -12.28 0.83
CA ILE A 264 5.54 -13.43 0.89
C ILE A 264 6.87 -13.10 0.21
N SER A 265 6.84 -12.47 -0.96
CA SER A 265 8.04 -12.29 -1.77
C SER A 265 9.06 -11.36 -1.13
N LYS A 266 10.34 -11.77 -1.16
CA LYS A 266 11.47 -10.91 -0.82
C LYS A 266 11.76 -9.84 -1.88
N LYS A 267 11.23 -9.99 -3.10
CA LYS A 267 11.44 -9.06 -4.23
C LYS A 267 10.47 -7.88 -4.23
N THR A 268 9.51 -7.86 -3.32
CA THR A 268 8.55 -6.76 -3.16
C THR A 268 9.03 -5.79 -2.07
N PRO A 269 8.57 -4.52 -2.08
CA PRO A 269 8.96 -3.55 -1.07
C PRO A 269 8.73 -4.06 0.36
N SER A 270 9.63 -3.69 1.28
CA SER A 270 9.45 -3.94 2.71
C SER A 270 8.43 -2.97 3.33
N PHE A 271 8.23 -1.81 2.69
CA PHE A 271 7.28 -0.80 3.11
C PHE A 271 6.44 -0.32 1.93
N PHE A 272 5.12 -0.46 2.03
CA PHE A 272 4.20 -0.12 0.95
C PHE A 272 2.81 0.23 1.48
N ALA A 273 1.92 0.66 0.58
CA ALA A 273 0.50 0.83 0.89
C ALA A 273 -0.40 0.03 -0.05
N ILE A 274 -1.60 -0.27 0.43
CA ILE A 274 -2.69 -0.86 -0.34
C ILE A 274 -3.89 0.06 -0.20
N ASP A 275 -4.35 0.63 -1.32
CA ASP A 275 -5.58 1.40 -1.38
C ASP A 275 -6.75 0.45 -1.70
N ASN A 276 -7.82 0.50 -0.90
CA ASN A 276 -9.04 -0.31 -1.04
C ASN A 276 -8.79 -1.82 -1.10
N ILE A 277 -8.17 -2.36 -0.04
CA ILE A 277 -7.81 -3.79 0.04
C ILE A 277 -8.98 -4.74 -0.21
N ASP A 278 -10.20 -4.31 0.12
CA ASP A 278 -11.44 -5.09 0.06
C ASP A 278 -12.07 -5.19 -1.34
N THR A 279 -11.52 -4.51 -2.35
CA THR A 279 -12.03 -4.52 -3.72
C THR A 279 -12.18 -5.96 -4.23
N CYS A 280 -13.34 -6.30 -4.79
CA CYS A 280 -13.69 -7.63 -5.34
C CYS A 280 -13.67 -8.80 -4.33
N LEU A 281 -13.57 -8.56 -3.02
CA LEU A 281 -13.51 -9.59 -2.00
C LEU A 281 -14.80 -9.66 -1.15
N ASN A 282 -15.22 -10.89 -0.83
CA ASN A 282 -16.32 -11.12 0.10
C ASN A 282 -15.90 -10.78 1.54
N PRO A 283 -16.79 -10.19 2.37
CA PRO A 283 -16.61 -9.95 3.80
C PRO A 283 -15.81 -11.00 4.60
N ARG A 284 -16.13 -12.29 4.43
CA ARG A 284 -15.48 -13.38 5.18
C ARG A 284 -14.03 -13.60 4.74
N ILE A 285 -13.75 -13.43 3.46
CA ILE A 285 -12.39 -13.48 2.90
C ILE A 285 -11.61 -12.28 3.41
N CYS A 286 -12.16 -11.06 3.34
CA CYS A 286 -11.51 -9.84 3.85
C CYS A 286 -10.98 -10.01 5.28
N ARG A 287 -11.83 -10.51 6.18
CA ARG A 287 -11.46 -10.76 7.58
C ARG A 287 -10.32 -11.75 7.72
N THR A 288 -10.42 -12.87 7.03
CA THR A 288 -9.46 -13.99 7.16
C THR A 288 -8.14 -13.63 6.50
N LEU A 289 -8.20 -13.09 5.28
CA LEU A 289 -7.04 -12.59 4.54
C LEU A 289 -6.26 -11.57 5.37
N LEU A 290 -6.92 -10.58 5.98
CA LEU A 290 -6.19 -9.59 6.79
C LEU A 290 -5.40 -10.26 7.91
N LYS A 291 -5.97 -11.25 8.62
CA LYS A 291 -5.26 -11.98 9.67
C LYS A 291 -4.01 -12.67 9.15
N GLU A 292 -4.10 -13.32 8.00
CA GLU A 292 -2.95 -13.97 7.37
C GLU A 292 -1.90 -12.95 6.91
N LEU A 293 -2.32 -11.83 6.31
CA LEU A 293 -1.43 -10.76 5.88
C LEU A 293 -0.68 -10.11 7.06
N ILE A 294 -1.33 -9.97 8.23
CA ILE A 294 -0.67 -9.47 9.45
C ILE A 294 0.45 -10.42 9.89
N GLN A 295 0.19 -11.74 9.89
CA GLN A 295 1.22 -12.74 10.22
C GLN A 295 2.37 -12.73 9.22
N LEU A 296 2.04 -12.69 7.92
CA LEU A 296 3.02 -12.61 6.84
C LEU A 296 3.85 -11.33 6.92
N ALA A 297 3.25 -10.19 7.26
CA ALA A 297 3.96 -8.94 7.44
C ALA A 297 5.00 -9.02 8.54
N LYS A 298 4.68 -9.69 9.64
CA LYS A 298 5.61 -9.92 10.74
C LYS A 298 6.73 -10.88 10.31
N ALA A 299 6.38 -12.00 9.70
CA ALA A 299 7.32 -13.03 9.28
C ALA A 299 8.31 -12.54 8.19
N ASN A 300 7.85 -11.69 7.27
CA ASN A 300 8.63 -11.20 6.14
C ASN A 300 9.08 -9.73 6.30
N HIS A 301 9.07 -9.22 7.55
CA HIS A 301 9.52 -7.87 7.89
C HIS A 301 8.89 -6.75 7.04
N LYS A 302 7.60 -6.88 6.71
CA LYS A 302 6.84 -5.87 5.98
C LYS A 302 6.18 -4.88 6.93
N GLN A 303 6.12 -3.62 6.51
CA GLN A 303 5.30 -2.56 7.09
C GLN A 303 4.29 -2.11 6.02
N VAL A 304 3.03 -1.90 6.41
CA VAL A 304 1.96 -1.61 5.46
C VAL A 304 0.97 -0.55 5.97
N LEU A 305 0.54 0.30 5.05
CA LEU A 305 -0.61 1.19 5.22
C LEU A 305 -1.76 0.67 4.35
N ILE A 306 -2.95 0.52 4.92
CA ILE A 306 -4.10 -0.09 4.25
C ILE A 306 -5.28 0.86 4.37
N THR A 307 -5.97 1.13 3.27
CA THR A 307 -7.29 1.77 3.32
C THR A 307 -8.37 0.73 3.06
N THR A 308 -9.52 0.91 3.68
CA THR A 308 -10.68 0.05 3.44
C THR A 308 -11.99 0.79 3.69
N HIS A 309 -13.02 0.36 2.95
CA HIS A 309 -14.40 0.76 3.16
C HIS A 309 -15.26 -0.38 3.70
N ASN A 310 -14.69 -1.58 3.87
CA ASN A 310 -15.41 -2.76 4.29
C ASN A 310 -15.24 -3.02 5.79
N PRO A 311 -16.31 -2.96 6.60
CA PRO A 311 -16.25 -3.21 8.04
C PRO A 311 -15.62 -4.54 8.41
N SER A 312 -15.74 -5.56 7.55
CA SER A 312 -15.26 -6.92 7.83
C SER A 312 -13.74 -7.02 7.86
N VAL A 313 -13.03 -6.10 7.20
CA VAL A 313 -11.58 -6.00 7.30
C VAL A 313 -11.17 -5.72 8.75
N LEU A 314 -11.91 -4.86 9.46
CA LEU A 314 -11.58 -4.47 10.83
C LEU A 314 -11.65 -5.66 11.80
N ASP A 315 -12.50 -6.65 11.54
CA ASP A 315 -12.63 -7.85 12.38
C ASP A 315 -11.44 -8.83 12.24
N GLY A 316 -10.49 -8.51 11.36
CA GLY A 316 -9.19 -9.17 11.28
C GLY A 316 -8.12 -8.54 12.18
N LEU A 317 -8.36 -7.33 12.71
CA LEU A 317 -7.42 -6.62 13.57
C LEU A 317 -7.47 -7.08 15.03
N ASN A 318 -6.34 -6.94 15.71
CA ASN A 318 -6.21 -7.00 17.15
C ASN A 318 -5.64 -5.68 17.68
N LEU A 319 -6.49 -4.79 18.20
CA LEU A 319 -6.06 -3.48 18.72
C LEU A 319 -5.38 -3.53 20.09
N GLN A 320 -5.20 -4.73 20.67
CA GLN A 320 -4.34 -4.93 21.84
C GLN A 320 -2.88 -5.19 21.45
N ASP A 321 -2.61 -5.41 20.16
CA ASP A 321 -1.27 -5.55 19.61
C ASP A 321 -0.75 -4.17 19.16
N ASP A 322 0.31 -3.67 19.79
CA ASP A 322 0.91 -2.36 19.47
C ASP A 322 1.49 -2.29 18.04
N GLU A 323 1.70 -3.43 17.38
CA GLU A 323 2.09 -3.47 15.97
C GLU A 323 0.91 -3.18 15.02
N GLN A 324 -0.33 -3.13 15.52
CA GLN A 324 -1.55 -2.94 14.73
C GLN A 324 -2.30 -1.68 15.14
N LYS A 325 -2.50 -0.76 14.20
CA LYS A 325 -3.18 0.51 14.47
C LYS A 325 -4.36 0.73 13.53
N LEU A 326 -5.44 1.26 14.09
CA LEU A 326 -6.63 1.69 13.36
C LEU A 326 -6.78 3.21 13.47
N PHE A 327 -6.95 3.86 12.33
CA PHE A 327 -7.14 5.29 12.21
C PHE A 327 -8.48 5.60 11.55
N VAL A 328 -9.26 6.45 12.19
CA VAL A 328 -10.44 7.08 11.59
C VAL A 328 -9.99 8.38 10.95
N VAL A 329 -10.29 8.54 9.67
CA VAL A 329 -9.99 9.72 8.87
C VAL A 329 -11.29 10.44 8.53
N SER A 330 -11.37 11.73 8.84
CA SER A 330 -12.55 12.57 8.63
C SER A 330 -12.16 13.95 8.12
N ARG A 331 -13.15 14.76 7.73
CA ARG A 331 -12.99 16.20 7.51
C ARG A 331 -13.52 16.95 8.73
N ASN A 332 -12.88 18.04 9.11
CA ASN A 332 -13.48 19.01 10.02
C ASN A 332 -14.41 19.98 9.27
N ASP A 333 -15.03 20.91 10.01
CA ASP A 333 -15.94 21.92 9.46
C ASP A 333 -15.29 22.87 8.44
N GLU A 334 -13.97 22.99 8.46
CA GLU A 334 -13.19 23.75 7.47
C GLU A 334 -12.80 22.90 6.25
N GLY A 335 -13.27 21.66 6.20
CA GLY A 335 -12.94 20.70 5.15
C GLY A 335 -11.53 20.14 5.27
N LYS A 336 -10.76 20.36 6.33
CA LYS A 336 -9.38 19.84 6.50
C LYS A 336 -9.39 18.40 6.98
N THR A 337 -8.49 17.56 6.45
CA THR A 337 -8.35 16.17 6.89
C THR A 337 -7.86 16.08 8.33
N GLN A 338 -8.54 15.27 9.14
CA GLN A 338 -8.17 14.90 10.50
C GLN A 338 -7.95 13.40 10.60
N THR A 339 -7.04 12.98 11.47
CA THR A 339 -6.79 11.57 11.75
C THR A 339 -6.91 11.31 13.25
N LYS A 340 -7.66 10.27 13.61
CA LYS A 340 -7.85 9.85 15.00
C LYS A 340 -7.43 8.40 15.15
N HIS A 341 -6.40 8.17 15.96
CA HIS A 341 -6.00 6.82 16.35
C HIS A 341 -7.00 6.22 17.34
N ILE A 342 -7.55 5.05 17.00
CA ILE A 342 -8.47 4.31 17.86
C ILE A 342 -7.69 3.43 18.83
N ARG A 343 -7.93 3.62 20.13
CA ARG A 343 -7.41 2.77 21.21
C ARG A 343 -8.59 2.22 21.99
N LEU A 344 -8.66 0.90 22.14
CA LEU A 344 -9.65 0.26 23.00
C LEU A 344 -9.14 0.27 24.44
N LYS A 345 -10.03 0.53 25.42
CA LYS A 345 -9.65 0.42 26.83
C LYS A 345 -9.52 -1.07 27.19
N PRO A 346 -8.48 -1.49 27.95
CA PRO A 346 -8.25 -2.90 28.29
C PRO A 346 -9.41 -3.57 29.05
N LYS A 347 -10.28 -2.79 29.70
CA LYS A 347 -11.38 -3.25 30.56
C LYS A 347 -12.78 -2.96 30.01
N SER A 348 -12.91 -2.51 28.77
CA SER A 348 -14.25 -2.42 28.18
C SER A 348 -14.72 -3.83 27.84
N ASP A 349 -15.80 -4.25 28.48
CA ASP A 349 -16.57 -5.48 28.26
C ASP A 349 -17.16 -5.51 26.82
N GLN A 350 -16.30 -5.42 25.80
CA GLN A 350 -16.73 -5.24 24.42
C GLN A 350 -17.15 -6.58 23.84
N ARG A 351 -18.44 -6.90 24.04
CA ARG A 351 -19.15 -7.95 23.31
C ARG A 351 -19.26 -7.67 21.81
N LEU A 352 -18.95 -6.46 21.36
CA LEU A 352 -19.15 -6.02 19.97
C LEU A 352 -17.85 -6.12 19.16
N LYS A 353 -17.98 -6.55 17.91
CA LYS A 353 -16.87 -6.59 16.95
C LYS A 353 -16.52 -5.18 16.45
N LEU A 354 -15.31 -4.99 15.93
CA LEU A 354 -14.88 -3.68 15.39
C LEU A 354 -15.74 -3.24 14.20
N SER A 355 -16.12 -4.17 13.34
CA SER A 355 -17.07 -3.93 12.25
C SER A 355 -18.39 -3.32 12.76
N GLU A 356 -18.94 -3.91 13.81
CA GLU A 356 -20.19 -3.48 14.43
C GLU A 356 -20.05 -2.14 15.16
N MET A 357 -18.95 -1.93 15.88
CA MET A 357 -18.63 -0.64 16.48
C MET A 357 -18.52 0.46 15.43
N TRP A 358 -17.93 0.17 14.27
CA TRP A 358 -17.83 1.13 13.19
C TRP A 358 -19.21 1.43 12.61
N MET A 359 -19.98 0.41 12.24
CA MET A 359 -21.31 0.54 11.63
C MET A 359 -22.33 1.23 12.54
N ARG A 360 -22.21 1.08 13.86
CA ARG A 360 -23.03 1.81 14.85
C ARG A 360 -22.55 3.25 15.10
N GLY A 361 -21.49 3.69 14.43
CA GLY A 361 -20.92 5.04 14.57
C GLY A 361 -20.01 5.24 15.78
N TYR A 362 -19.75 4.21 16.60
CA TYR A 362 -18.93 4.35 17.82
C TYR A 362 -17.47 4.69 17.53
N LEU A 363 -16.94 4.27 16.38
CA LEU A 363 -15.58 4.64 15.95
C LEU A 363 -15.55 6.02 15.27
N GLY A 364 -16.65 6.44 14.63
CA GLY A 364 -16.74 7.63 13.79
C GLY A 364 -16.30 7.39 12.33
N GLY A 365 -16.25 8.47 11.54
CA GLY A 365 -15.85 8.42 10.12
C GLY A 365 -16.87 7.73 9.21
N LEU A 366 -18.13 7.63 9.65
CA LEU A 366 -19.26 7.26 8.80
C LEU A 366 -19.97 8.52 8.32
N PRO A 367 -20.49 8.54 7.08
CA PRO A 367 -21.25 9.66 6.56
C PRO A 367 -22.48 9.93 7.41
N THR A 368 -22.72 11.21 7.72
CA THR A 368 -23.89 11.66 8.47
C THR A 368 -25.10 12.03 7.60
N ASN A 369 -24.97 11.94 6.28
CA ASN A 369 -25.88 12.56 5.32
C ASN A 369 -26.91 11.60 4.70
N PHE A 370 -27.22 10.47 5.35
CA PHE A 370 -28.13 9.45 4.83
C PHE A 370 -29.28 9.15 5.77
#